data_AF-A0A838S328-F1
#
_entry.id   AF-A0A838S328-F1
#
_cell.length_a   1.000
_cell.length_b   1.000
_cell.length_c   1.000
_cell.angle_alpha   90.00
_cell.angle_beta   90.00
_cell.angle_gamma   90.00
#
_symmetry.space_group_name_H-M   'P 1'
#
loop_
_entity.id
_entity.type
_entity.pdbx_description
1 polymer ?
#
loop_
_entity_poly.entity_id
_entity_poly.type
_entity_poly.pdbx_seq_one_letter_code
_entity_poly.pdbx_strand_id
1 'polypeptide(L)'
;MVVVIGFLVGIVRALQSIDSGLFEATSAVQGIGGDVEPLPGSIQVINSTLGEIDTSLKPIPDQAGEIGAGLELITNSLQQIDASLKDTDASLVDTDASLVDTSGSLVDTSGSLVDTSGTLVNVTRAAQQIQASVVDTDNVLKGVLTSAGQIEGVLEEAQNVDSLGSAGIPLRVAAANDILGPAQGDTSNITGQLEGINDNLTEICESLVLRLTGLLAGENDC
;
A
#
# COMPACT_ATOMS: atom_id res chain seq x y z
N MET A 1 122.14 95.08 42.20
CA MET A 1 120.85 95.65 41.72
C MET A 1 120.14 94.77 40.70
N VAL A 2 120.83 94.27 39.66
CA VAL A 2 120.22 93.50 38.56
C VAL A 2 119.48 92.22 39.01
N VAL A 3 120.02 91.47 39.99
CA VAL A 3 119.41 90.21 40.48
C VAL A 3 118.06 90.44 41.17
N VAL A 4 117.96 91.49 41.99
CA VAL A 4 116.71 91.86 42.71
C VAL A 4 115.65 92.32 41.71
N ILE A 5 116.04 93.08 40.69
CA ILE A 5 115.14 93.53 39.61
C ILE A 5 114.64 92.33 38.80
N GLY A 6 115.51 91.36 38.47
CA GLY A 6 115.11 90.13 37.77
C GLY A 6 114.11 89.27 38.57
N PHE A 7 114.32 89.15 39.88
CA PHE A 7 113.41 88.43 40.77
C PHE A 7 112.03 89.11 40.88
N LEU A 8 112.00 90.45 41.02
CA LEU A 8 110.76 91.23 41.03
C LEU A 8 109.99 91.13 39.71
N VAL A 9 110.69 91.17 38.56
CA VAL A 9 110.07 90.96 37.23
C VAL A 9 109.48 89.55 37.11
N GLY A 10 110.14 88.53 37.67
CA GLY A 10 109.63 87.16 37.73
C GLY A 10 108.34 87.05 38.54
N ILE A 11 108.28 87.69 39.72
CA ILE A 11 107.08 87.74 40.56
C ILE A 11 105.92 88.43 39.84
N VAL A 12 106.17 89.58 39.19
CA VAL A 12 105.11 90.30 38.47
C VAL A 12 104.51 89.45 37.35
N ARG A 13 105.34 88.71 36.59
CA ARG A 13 104.84 87.79 35.56
C ARG A 13 104.04 86.61 36.14
N ALA A 14 104.47 86.07 37.28
CA ALA A 14 103.74 85.02 37.97
C ALA A 14 102.37 85.51 38.48
N LEU A 15 102.31 86.73 39.03
CA LEU A 15 101.06 87.36 39.46
C LEU A 15 100.12 87.63 38.27
N GLN A 16 100.65 88.10 37.13
CA GLN A 16 99.87 88.27 35.89
C GLN A 16 99.29 86.94 35.38
N SER A 17 100.08 85.86 35.45
CA SER A 17 99.61 84.52 35.07
C SER A 17 98.51 84.00 36.00
N ILE A 18 98.61 84.26 37.30
CA ILE A 18 97.60 83.89 38.29
C ILE A 18 96.30 84.66 38.05
N ASP A 19 96.39 85.96 37.76
CA ASP A 19 95.24 86.81 37.46
C ASP A 19 94.49 86.33 36.21
N SER A 20 95.22 86.02 35.12
CA SER A 20 94.64 85.42 33.92
C SER A 20 93.97 84.07 34.20
N GLY A 21 94.63 83.20 34.98
CA GLY A 21 94.06 81.90 35.36
C GLY A 21 92.82 82.03 36.25
N LEU A 22 92.79 83.03 37.15
CA LEU A 22 91.62 83.33 37.99
C LEU A 22 90.47 83.89 37.17
N PHE A 23 90.76 84.72 36.18
CA PHE A 23 89.77 85.21 35.23
C PHE A 23 89.14 84.07 34.43
N GLU A 24 89.96 83.16 33.86
CA GLU A 24 89.49 81.96 33.17
C GLU A 24 88.64 81.06 34.08
N ALA A 25 89.08 80.84 35.32
CA ALA A 25 88.33 80.06 36.31
C ALA A 25 86.98 80.72 36.65
N THR A 26 86.93 82.05 36.76
CA THR A 26 85.69 82.80 37.00
C THR A 26 84.73 82.67 35.82
N SER A 27 85.23 82.78 34.59
CA SER A 27 84.42 82.55 33.38
C SER A 27 83.90 81.12 33.29
N ALA A 28 84.72 80.12 33.65
CA ALA A 28 84.29 78.72 33.68
C ALA A 28 83.19 78.48 34.72
N VAL A 29 83.33 79.03 35.94
CA VAL A 29 82.30 78.94 36.99
C VAL A 29 81.02 79.65 36.59
N GLN A 30 81.10 80.80 35.91
CA GLN A 30 79.93 81.49 35.36
C GLN A 30 79.23 80.65 34.28
N GLY A 31 80.00 80.00 33.40
CA GLY A 31 79.47 79.04 32.41
C GLY A 31 78.74 77.87 33.07
N ILE A 32 79.34 77.28 34.11
CA ILE A 32 78.68 76.23 34.92
C ILE A 32 77.39 76.76 35.54
N GLY A 33 77.39 78.00 36.05
CA GLY A 33 76.19 78.65 36.57
C GLY A 33 75.07 78.71 35.53
N GLY A 34 75.40 79.11 34.30
CA GLY A 34 74.46 79.15 33.18
C GLY A 34 73.93 77.78 32.75
N ASP A 35 74.75 76.74 32.81
CA ASP A 35 74.34 75.36 32.51
C ASP A 35 73.47 74.74 33.63
N VAL A 36 73.72 75.11 34.88
CA VAL A 36 73.00 74.60 36.06
C VAL A 36 71.68 75.32 36.30
N GLU A 37 71.59 76.61 36.00
CA GLU A 37 70.39 77.44 36.19
C GLU A 37 69.09 76.85 35.56
N PRO A 38 69.09 76.27 34.33
CA PRO A 38 67.89 75.69 33.74
C PRO A 38 67.53 74.27 34.22
N LEU A 39 68.41 73.59 34.96
CA LEU A 39 68.18 72.20 35.39
C LEU A 39 66.96 72.04 36.30
N PRO A 40 66.68 72.91 37.29
CA PRO A 40 65.47 72.81 38.11
C PRO A 40 64.18 72.85 37.28
N GLY A 41 64.11 73.71 36.26
CA GLY A 41 62.96 73.79 35.35
C GLY A 41 62.82 72.52 34.50
N SER A 42 63.93 71.99 33.99
CA SER A 42 63.95 70.73 33.24
C SER A 42 63.46 69.55 34.11
N ILE A 43 63.89 69.48 35.37
CA ILE A 43 63.43 68.47 36.34
C ILE A 43 61.93 68.62 36.62
N GLN A 44 61.42 69.84 36.74
CA GLN A 44 59.99 70.07 36.96
C GLN A 44 59.15 69.58 35.76
N VAL A 45 59.59 69.83 34.53
CA VAL A 45 58.93 69.32 33.31
C VAL A 45 58.91 67.79 33.31
N ILE A 46 60.05 67.14 33.58
CA ILE A 46 60.15 65.68 33.64
C ILE A 46 59.18 65.11 34.67
N ASN A 47 59.12 65.67 35.88
CA ASN A 47 58.21 65.20 36.92
C ASN A 47 56.73 65.37 36.53
N SER A 48 56.38 66.46 35.84
CA SER A 48 55.02 66.66 35.32
C SER A 48 54.67 65.60 34.29
N THR A 49 55.55 65.35 33.31
CA THR A 49 55.34 64.34 32.27
C THR A 49 55.25 62.92 32.86
N LEU A 50 56.09 62.59 33.85
CA LEU A 50 56.01 61.30 34.53
C LEU A 50 54.68 61.12 35.29
N GLY A 51 54.14 62.19 35.89
CA GLY A 51 52.83 62.15 36.54
C GLY A 51 51.66 61.95 35.56
N GLU A 52 51.73 62.57 34.37
CA GLU A 52 50.76 62.35 33.29
C GLU A 52 50.82 60.91 32.75
N ILE A 53 52.04 60.37 32.58
CA ILE A 53 52.25 58.97 32.19
C ILE A 53 51.65 58.02 33.25
N ASP A 54 51.95 58.23 34.53
CA ASP A 54 51.41 57.41 35.63
C ASP A 54 49.88 57.42 35.62
N THR A 55 49.28 58.60 35.50
CA THR A 55 47.82 58.78 35.42
C THR A 55 47.22 58.03 34.23
N SER A 56 47.91 58.01 33.08
CA SER A 56 47.45 57.33 31.86
C SER A 56 47.62 55.82 31.91
N LEU A 57 48.67 55.32 32.59
CA LEU A 57 48.96 53.89 32.71
C LEU A 57 48.11 53.21 33.78
N LYS A 58 47.74 53.93 34.84
CA LYS A 58 46.98 53.40 35.99
C LYS A 58 45.68 52.66 35.64
N PRO A 59 44.82 53.13 34.71
CA PRO A 59 43.57 52.43 34.38
C PRO A 59 43.75 51.24 33.41
N ILE A 60 44.90 51.07 32.76
CA ILE A 60 45.11 50.04 31.73
C ILE A 60 44.89 48.60 32.26
N PRO A 61 45.37 48.22 33.47
CA PRO A 61 45.12 46.88 34.01
C PRO A 61 43.64 46.58 34.21
N ASP A 62 42.87 47.56 34.68
CA ASP A 62 41.43 47.40 34.90
C ASP A 62 40.69 47.23 33.56
N GLN A 63 41.03 48.06 32.57
CA GLN A 63 40.49 47.94 31.21
C GLN A 63 40.83 46.58 30.57
N ALA A 64 42.05 46.08 30.77
CA ALA A 64 42.44 44.75 30.30
C ALA A 64 41.63 43.64 31.01
N GLY A 65 41.33 43.81 32.30
CA GLY A 65 40.46 42.92 33.07
C GLY A 65 39.03 42.89 32.53
N GLU A 66 38.46 44.07 32.23
CA GLU A 66 37.11 44.19 31.63
C GLU A 66 37.04 43.52 30.25
N ILE A 67 38.06 43.71 29.41
CA ILE A 67 38.18 43.02 28.12
C ILE A 67 38.23 41.50 28.31
N GLY A 68 39.04 41.02 29.27
CA GLY A 68 39.14 39.60 29.60
C GLY A 68 37.78 38.99 30.00
N ALA A 69 37.06 39.65 30.91
CA ALA A 69 35.73 39.22 31.33
C ALA A 69 34.72 39.23 30.17
N GLY A 70 34.78 40.24 29.29
CA GLY A 70 33.96 40.29 28.09
C GLY A 70 34.22 39.12 27.13
N LEU A 71 35.49 38.77 26.91
CA LEU A 71 35.87 37.63 26.07
C LEU A 71 35.45 36.28 26.67
N GLU A 72 35.48 36.13 28.00
CA GLU A 72 34.98 34.94 28.68
C GLU A 72 33.47 34.78 28.48
N LEU A 73 32.69 35.86 28.63
CA LEU A 73 31.26 35.86 28.38
C LEU A 73 30.92 35.49 26.93
N ILE A 74 31.65 36.05 25.95
CA ILE A 74 31.49 35.71 24.53
C ILE A 74 31.78 34.23 24.30
N THR A 75 32.86 33.70 24.88
CA THR A 75 33.24 32.29 24.75
C THR A 75 32.14 31.37 25.28
N ASN A 76 31.61 31.66 26.47
CA ASN A 76 30.53 30.89 27.06
C ASN A 76 29.23 30.96 26.22
N SER A 77 28.92 32.14 25.67
CA SER A 77 27.75 32.30 24.78
C SER A 77 27.90 31.48 23.49
N LEU A 78 29.08 31.48 22.87
CA LEU A 78 29.36 30.68 21.68
C LEU A 78 29.26 29.17 21.95
N GLN A 79 29.71 28.70 23.12
CA GLN A 79 29.56 27.30 23.53
C GLN A 79 28.08 26.89 23.68
N GLN A 80 27.25 27.77 24.26
CA GLN A 80 25.81 27.52 24.37
C GLN A 80 25.13 27.48 23.00
N ILE A 81 25.49 28.39 22.09
CA ILE A 81 24.98 28.41 20.72
C ILE A 81 25.38 27.11 19.99
N ASP A 82 26.63 26.68 20.10
CA ASP A 82 27.12 25.43 19.49
C ASP A 82 26.34 24.21 20.00
N ALA A 83 26.06 24.14 21.31
CA ALA A 83 25.24 23.08 21.88
C ALA A 83 23.80 23.10 21.32
N SER A 84 23.15 24.27 21.30
CA SER A 84 21.79 24.40 20.75
C SER A 84 21.71 24.06 19.26
N LEU A 85 22.75 24.38 18.48
CA LEU A 85 22.82 24.01 17.07
C LEU A 85 22.92 22.49 16.89
N LYS A 86 23.72 21.80 17.72
CA LYS A 86 23.80 20.33 17.69
C LYS A 86 22.46 19.67 18.07
N ASP A 87 21.77 20.19 19.08
CA ASP A 87 20.45 19.68 19.47
C ASP A 87 19.42 19.88 18.36
N THR A 88 19.48 21.03 17.67
CA THR A 88 18.63 21.32 16.51
C THR A 88 18.92 20.37 15.35
N ASP A 89 20.20 20.13 15.05
CA ASP A 89 20.62 19.21 13.99
C ASP A 89 20.12 17.77 14.26
N ALA A 90 20.31 17.28 15.48
CA ALA A 90 19.78 15.97 15.89
C ALA A 90 18.25 15.89 15.76
N SER A 91 17.52 16.93 16.18
CA SER A 91 16.06 16.98 16.05
C SER A 91 15.59 16.98 14.58
N LEU A 92 16.36 17.60 13.69
CA LEU A 92 16.08 17.60 12.25
C LEU A 92 16.32 16.21 11.64
N VAL A 93 17.37 15.51 12.06
CA VAL A 93 17.63 14.11 11.63
C VAL A 93 16.47 13.19 12.07
N ASP A 94 16.00 13.30 13.32
CA ASP A 94 14.88 12.51 13.81
C ASP A 94 13.57 12.81 13.06
N THR A 95 13.36 14.08 12.69
CA THR A 95 12.22 14.52 11.88
C THR A 95 12.29 13.93 10.47
N ASP A 96 13.46 13.96 9.83
CA ASP A 96 13.67 13.40 8.50
C ASP A 96 13.40 11.88 8.47
N ALA A 97 13.92 11.14 9.46
CA ALA A 97 13.65 9.71 9.62
C ALA A 97 12.14 9.43 9.76
N SER A 98 11.44 10.20 10.60
CA SER A 98 9.99 10.06 10.79
C SER A 98 9.19 10.33 9.51
N LEU A 99 9.64 11.27 8.68
CA LEU A 99 9.03 11.56 7.38
C LEU A 99 9.24 10.42 6.38
N VAL A 100 10.42 9.79 6.37
CA VAL A 100 10.70 8.60 5.55
C VAL A 100 9.77 7.45 5.94
N ASP A 101 9.62 7.16 7.24
CA ASP A 101 8.74 6.10 7.74
C ASP A 101 7.26 6.36 7.39
N THR A 102 6.83 7.61 7.51
CA THR A 102 5.48 8.05 7.12
C THR A 102 5.25 7.85 5.62
N SER A 103 6.24 8.20 4.80
CA SER A 103 6.19 8.02 3.35
C SER A 103 6.08 6.53 2.98
N GLY A 104 6.88 5.67 3.62
CA GLY A 104 6.80 4.21 3.44
C GLY A 104 5.42 3.65 3.79
N SER A 105 4.87 4.05 4.94
CA SER A 105 3.53 3.63 5.37
C SER A 105 2.42 4.05 4.40
N LEU A 106 2.56 5.22 3.76
CA LEU A 106 1.62 5.69 2.75
C LEU A 106 1.70 4.86 1.46
N VAL A 107 2.89 4.46 1.04
CA VAL A 107 3.09 3.55 -0.11
C VAL A 107 2.43 2.21 0.14
N ASP A 108 2.63 1.61 1.32
CA ASP A 108 2.03 0.32 1.69
C ASP A 108 0.49 0.39 1.73
N THR A 109 -0.04 1.48 2.28
CA THR A 109 -1.49 1.73 2.30
C THR A 109 -2.04 1.86 0.87
N SER A 110 -1.32 2.56 -0.01
CA SER A 110 -1.69 2.68 -1.42
C SER A 110 -1.70 1.33 -2.14
N GLY A 111 -0.68 0.50 -1.90
CA GLY A 111 -0.62 -0.87 -2.43
C GLY A 111 -1.82 -1.72 -1.98
N SER A 112 -2.13 -1.70 -0.68
CA SER A 112 -3.26 -2.43 -0.12
C SER A 112 -4.62 -2.00 -0.72
N LEU A 113 -4.76 -0.71 -1.05
CA LEU A 113 -5.96 -0.19 -1.72
C LEU A 113 -6.09 -0.70 -3.16
N VAL A 114 -4.97 -0.79 -3.89
CA VAL A 114 -4.93 -1.38 -5.24
C VAL A 114 -5.35 -2.85 -5.20
N ASP A 115 -4.82 -3.63 -4.25
CA ASP A 115 -5.17 -5.05 -4.09
C ASP A 115 -6.66 -5.24 -3.75
N THR A 116 -7.18 -4.40 -2.87
CA THR A 116 -8.61 -4.40 -2.51
C THR A 116 -9.48 -4.08 -3.72
N SER A 117 -9.09 -3.09 -4.52
CA SER A 117 -9.78 -2.73 -5.77
C SER A 117 -9.78 -3.89 -6.77
N GLY A 118 -8.62 -4.55 -6.95
CA GLY A 118 -8.51 -5.74 -7.81
C GLY A 118 -9.41 -6.89 -7.35
N THR A 119 -9.49 -7.11 -6.04
CA THR A 119 -10.40 -8.10 -5.44
C THR A 119 -11.87 -7.76 -5.74
N LEU A 120 -12.26 -6.49 -5.59
CA LEU A 120 -13.63 -6.04 -5.87
C LEU A 120 -14.03 -6.21 -7.35
N VAL A 121 -13.10 -5.97 -8.28
CA VAL A 121 -13.31 -6.25 -9.71
C VAL A 121 -13.59 -7.74 -9.94
N ASN A 122 -12.82 -8.62 -9.29
CA ASN A 122 -13.02 -10.07 -9.41
C ASN A 122 -14.37 -10.53 -8.85
N VAL A 123 -14.79 -9.98 -7.70
CA VAL A 123 -16.11 -10.25 -7.11
C VAL A 123 -17.23 -9.79 -8.04
N THR A 124 -17.12 -8.58 -8.59
CA THR A 124 -18.11 -8.06 -9.56
C THR A 124 -18.25 -8.98 -10.76
N ARG A 125 -17.14 -9.46 -11.32
CA ARG A 125 -17.15 -10.40 -12.45
C ARG A 125 -17.78 -11.74 -12.09
N ALA A 126 -17.49 -12.28 -10.90
CA ALA A 126 -18.13 -13.51 -10.42
C ALA A 126 -19.65 -13.34 -10.26
N ALA A 127 -20.09 -12.20 -9.72
CA ALA A 127 -21.52 -11.88 -9.59
C ALA A 127 -22.23 -11.81 -10.96
N GLN A 128 -21.58 -11.24 -11.98
CA GLN A 128 -22.09 -11.21 -13.36
C GLN A 128 -22.23 -12.62 -13.95
N GLN A 129 -21.27 -13.52 -13.70
CA GLN A 129 -21.33 -14.90 -14.15
C GLN A 129 -22.49 -15.67 -13.49
N ILE A 130 -22.69 -15.48 -12.19
CA ILE A 130 -23.83 -16.06 -11.47
C ILE A 130 -25.14 -15.55 -12.05
N GLN A 131 -25.25 -14.24 -12.31
CA GLN A 131 -26.44 -13.65 -12.91
C GLN A 131 -26.77 -14.29 -14.27
N ALA A 132 -25.77 -14.50 -15.13
CA ALA A 132 -25.95 -15.18 -16.40
C ALA A 132 -26.45 -16.63 -16.21
N SER A 133 -25.85 -17.39 -15.29
CA SER A 133 -26.26 -18.77 -15.00
C SER A 133 -27.68 -18.87 -14.45
N VAL A 134 -28.13 -17.86 -13.67
CA VAL A 134 -29.52 -17.78 -13.20
C VAL A 134 -30.49 -17.55 -14.36
N VAL A 135 -30.14 -16.68 -15.32
CA VAL A 135 -30.94 -16.47 -16.54
C VAL A 135 -31.02 -17.75 -17.37
N ASP A 136 -29.92 -18.47 -17.53
CA ASP A 136 -29.91 -19.76 -18.24
C ASP A 136 -30.80 -20.80 -17.56
N THR A 137 -30.77 -20.85 -16.23
CA THR A 137 -31.62 -21.75 -15.43
C THR A 137 -33.11 -21.40 -15.59
N ASP A 138 -33.45 -20.11 -15.58
CA ASP A 138 -34.82 -19.63 -15.84
C ASP A 138 -35.32 -20.06 -17.23
N ASN A 139 -34.46 -19.95 -18.26
CA ASN A 139 -34.79 -20.40 -19.61
C ASN A 139 -35.01 -21.92 -19.70
N VAL A 140 -34.16 -22.72 -19.01
CA VAL A 140 -34.35 -24.17 -18.93
C VAL A 140 -35.68 -24.50 -18.26
N LEU A 141 -36.02 -23.84 -17.16
CA LEU A 141 -37.27 -24.07 -16.43
C LEU A 141 -38.51 -23.73 -17.26
N LYS A 142 -38.47 -22.62 -18.02
CA LYS A 142 -39.51 -22.28 -19.01
C LYS A 142 -39.67 -23.35 -20.09
N GLY A 143 -38.56 -23.93 -20.55
CA GLY A 143 -38.57 -25.05 -21.48
C GLY A 143 -39.26 -26.28 -20.89
N VAL A 144 -38.90 -26.66 -19.66
CA VAL A 144 -39.53 -27.78 -18.93
C VAL A 144 -41.04 -27.54 -18.75
N LEU A 145 -41.45 -26.33 -18.35
CA LEU A 145 -42.86 -25.98 -18.20
C LEU A 145 -43.64 -26.13 -19.53
N THR A 146 -43.03 -25.70 -20.64
CA THR A 146 -43.61 -25.86 -21.97
C THR A 146 -43.80 -27.34 -22.32
N SER A 147 -42.77 -28.16 -22.13
CA SER A 147 -42.84 -29.60 -22.39
C SER A 147 -43.86 -30.30 -21.49
N ALA A 148 -43.98 -29.90 -20.22
CA ALA A 148 -44.99 -30.42 -19.31
C ALA A 148 -46.41 -30.14 -19.83
N GLY A 149 -46.69 -28.91 -20.29
CA GLY A 149 -47.99 -28.56 -20.89
C GLY A 149 -48.27 -29.32 -22.19
N GLN A 150 -47.26 -29.61 -23.02
CA GLN A 150 -47.42 -30.46 -24.20
C GLN A 150 -47.79 -31.91 -23.83
N ILE A 151 -47.15 -32.46 -22.80
CA ILE A 151 -47.45 -33.81 -22.28
C ILE A 151 -48.87 -33.85 -21.74
N GLU A 152 -49.29 -32.85 -20.97
CA GLU A 152 -50.67 -32.72 -20.48
C GLU A 152 -51.67 -32.74 -21.62
N GLY A 153 -51.46 -31.94 -22.68
CA GLY A 153 -52.33 -31.95 -23.85
C GLY A 153 -52.38 -33.29 -24.59
N VAL A 154 -51.25 -33.99 -24.73
CA VAL A 154 -51.22 -35.35 -25.31
C VAL A 154 -52.00 -36.34 -24.43
N LEU A 155 -51.89 -36.22 -23.11
CA LEU A 155 -52.59 -37.09 -22.17
C LEU A 155 -54.10 -36.85 -22.21
N GLU A 156 -54.55 -35.60 -22.29
CA GLU A 156 -55.95 -35.23 -22.46
C GLU A 156 -56.51 -35.82 -23.75
N GLU A 157 -55.82 -35.64 -24.87
CA GLU A 157 -56.23 -36.17 -26.17
C GLU A 157 -56.29 -37.71 -26.16
N ALA A 158 -55.28 -38.36 -25.57
CA ALA A 158 -55.25 -39.81 -25.45
C ALA A 158 -56.39 -40.37 -24.57
N GLN A 159 -56.92 -39.58 -23.64
CA GLN A 159 -58.02 -39.98 -22.75
C GLN A 159 -59.40 -39.59 -23.27
N ASN A 160 -59.50 -38.78 -24.32
CA ASN A 160 -60.78 -38.29 -24.83
C ASN A 160 -61.58 -39.40 -25.55
N VAL A 161 -62.88 -39.49 -25.28
CA VAL A 161 -63.79 -40.47 -25.90
C VAL A 161 -64.13 -40.09 -27.34
N ASP A 162 -64.26 -38.79 -27.62
CA ASP A 162 -64.68 -38.27 -28.92
C ASP A 162 -63.62 -38.49 -30.01
N SER A 163 -62.35 -38.61 -29.62
CA SER A 163 -61.22 -38.86 -30.52
C SER A 163 -60.84 -40.34 -30.69
N LEU A 164 -61.66 -41.27 -30.19
CA LEU A 164 -61.34 -42.71 -30.14
C LEU A 164 -60.13 -43.05 -29.25
N GLY A 165 -59.84 -42.20 -28.25
CA GLY A 165 -58.81 -42.42 -27.24
C GLY A 165 -59.10 -43.61 -26.31
N SER A 166 -58.30 -43.74 -25.25
CA SER A 166 -58.33 -44.89 -24.34
C SER A 166 -59.67 -45.06 -23.64
N ALA A 167 -60.40 -43.97 -23.35
CA ALA A 167 -61.73 -44.04 -22.75
C ALA A 167 -62.80 -44.60 -23.71
N GLY A 168 -62.56 -44.58 -25.03
CA GLY A 168 -63.42 -45.22 -26.03
C GLY A 168 -63.15 -46.72 -26.23
N ILE A 169 -62.04 -47.25 -25.69
CA ILE A 169 -61.69 -48.68 -25.81
C ILE A 169 -62.80 -49.59 -25.26
N PRO A 170 -63.37 -49.36 -24.06
CA PRO A 170 -64.45 -50.22 -23.55
C PRO A 170 -65.67 -50.29 -24.48
N LEU A 171 -66.06 -49.17 -25.10
CA LEU A 171 -67.17 -49.12 -26.05
C LEU A 171 -66.86 -49.92 -27.32
N ARG A 172 -65.64 -49.79 -27.84
CA ARG A 172 -65.18 -50.55 -29.03
C ARG A 172 -65.08 -52.05 -28.74
N VAL A 173 -64.59 -52.42 -27.56
CA VAL A 173 -64.51 -53.82 -27.12
C VAL A 173 -65.92 -54.40 -26.96
N ALA A 174 -66.85 -53.65 -26.37
CA ALA A 174 -68.26 -54.07 -26.28
C ALA A 174 -68.86 -54.29 -27.68
N ALA A 175 -68.69 -53.33 -28.60
CA ALA A 175 -69.18 -53.47 -29.98
C ALA A 175 -68.56 -54.67 -30.72
N ALA A 176 -67.27 -54.94 -30.52
CA ALA A 176 -66.61 -56.11 -31.09
C ALA A 176 -67.16 -57.42 -30.50
N ASN A 177 -67.42 -57.47 -29.19
CA ASN A 177 -68.01 -58.64 -28.53
C ASN A 177 -69.45 -58.91 -29.00
N ASP A 178 -70.24 -57.85 -29.25
CA ASP A 178 -71.61 -57.98 -29.77
C ASP A 178 -71.63 -58.59 -31.18
N ILE A 179 -70.57 -58.43 -31.97
CA ILE A 179 -70.40 -59.07 -33.29
C ILE A 179 -69.87 -60.49 -33.14
N LEU A 180 -68.86 -60.69 -32.29
CA LEU A 180 -68.19 -61.98 -32.12
C LEU A 180 -69.07 -63.03 -31.45
N GLY A 181 -69.92 -62.65 -30.49
CA GLY A 181 -70.82 -63.58 -29.80
C GLY A 181 -71.75 -64.35 -30.75
N PRO A 182 -72.54 -63.67 -31.60
CA PRO A 182 -73.35 -64.31 -32.63
C PRO A 182 -72.53 -65.14 -33.61
N ALA A 183 -71.38 -64.64 -34.09
CA ALA A 183 -70.53 -65.38 -35.02
C ALA A 183 -69.96 -66.68 -34.40
N GLN A 184 -69.63 -66.67 -33.11
CA GLN A 184 -69.25 -67.87 -32.36
C GLN A 184 -70.43 -68.84 -32.26
N GLY A 185 -71.64 -68.34 -32.00
CA GLY A 185 -72.86 -69.14 -32.00
C GLY A 185 -73.14 -69.79 -33.36
N ASP A 186 -73.03 -69.03 -34.45
CA ASP A 186 -73.18 -69.54 -35.82
C ASP A 186 -72.14 -70.60 -36.13
N THR A 187 -70.88 -70.38 -35.74
CA THR A 187 -69.81 -71.37 -35.91
C THR A 187 -70.10 -72.67 -35.14
N SER A 188 -70.62 -72.56 -33.90
CA SER A 188 -71.02 -73.72 -33.10
C SER A 188 -72.20 -74.48 -33.74
N ASN A 189 -73.20 -73.75 -34.25
CA ASN A 189 -74.35 -74.36 -34.92
C ASN A 189 -73.93 -75.08 -36.21
N ILE A 190 -73.09 -74.46 -37.04
CA ILE A 190 -72.55 -75.07 -38.26
C ILE A 190 -71.76 -76.34 -37.92
N THR A 191 -70.93 -76.30 -36.87
CA THR A 191 -70.15 -77.47 -36.41
C THR A 191 -71.07 -78.61 -35.99
N GLY A 192 -72.10 -78.33 -35.19
CA GLY A 192 -73.09 -79.34 -34.79
C GLY A 192 -73.92 -79.89 -35.96
N GLN A 193 -74.25 -79.05 -36.94
CA GLN A 193 -74.91 -79.50 -38.18
C GLN A 193 -73.98 -80.41 -39.01
N LEU A 194 -72.69 -80.09 -39.11
CA LEU A 194 -71.68 -80.93 -39.77
C LEU A 194 -71.52 -82.27 -39.07
N GLU A 195 -71.47 -82.30 -37.73
CA GLU A 195 -71.48 -83.54 -36.94
C GLU A 195 -72.73 -84.37 -37.22
N GLY A 196 -73.92 -83.76 -37.17
CA GLY A 196 -75.17 -84.46 -37.48
C GLY A 196 -75.27 -84.96 -38.93
N ILE A 197 -74.75 -84.21 -39.91
CA ILE A 197 -74.62 -84.67 -41.30
C ILE A 197 -73.66 -85.85 -41.37
N ASN A 198 -72.53 -85.79 -40.66
CA ASN A 198 -71.56 -86.88 -40.61
C ASN A 198 -72.17 -88.15 -39.98
N ASP A 199 -72.93 -88.02 -38.89
CA ASP A 199 -73.63 -89.14 -38.27
C ASP A 199 -74.68 -89.74 -39.22
N ASN A 200 -75.47 -88.90 -39.91
CA ASN A 200 -76.46 -89.37 -40.88
C ASN A 200 -75.80 -90.00 -42.13
N LEU A 201 -74.67 -89.48 -42.61
CA LEU A 201 -73.88 -90.11 -43.67
C LEU A 201 -73.30 -91.46 -43.21
N THR A 202 -72.93 -91.57 -41.93
CA THR A 202 -72.48 -92.82 -41.31
C THR A 202 -73.63 -93.82 -41.25
N GLU A 203 -74.83 -93.41 -40.79
CA GLU A 203 -76.04 -94.25 -40.79
C GLU A 203 -76.50 -94.63 -42.20
N ILE A 204 -76.39 -93.74 -43.19
CA ILE A 204 -76.65 -94.07 -44.60
C ILE A 204 -75.64 -95.08 -45.10
N CYS A 205 -74.35 -94.93 -44.77
CA CYS A 205 -73.34 -95.93 -45.09
C CYS A 205 -73.68 -97.28 -44.44
N GLU A 206 -74.00 -97.32 -43.15
CA GLU A 206 -74.39 -98.53 -42.42
C GLU A 206 -75.69 -99.16 -42.97
N SER A 207 -76.67 -98.36 -43.38
CA SER A 207 -77.94 -98.85 -43.94
C SER A 207 -77.81 -99.29 -45.41
N LEU A 208 -76.99 -98.62 -46.21
CA LEU A 208 -76.63 -99.06 -47.57
C LEU A 208 -75.84 -100.35 -47.51
N VAL A 209 -74.94 -100.47 -46.55
CA VAL A 209 -74.29 -101.72 -46.18
C VAL A 209 -75.35 -102.79 -45.90
N LEU A 210 -76.30 -102.56 -44.99
CA LEU A 210 -77.40 -103.48 -44.63
C LEU A 210 -78.35 -103.80 -45.79
N ARG A 211 -78.48 -102.91 -46.78
CA ARG A 211 -79.32 -103.11 -47.98
C ARG A 211 -78.54 -103.73 -49.13
N LEU A 212 -77.26 -103.42 -49.25
CA LEU A 212 -76.35 -104.06 -50.19
C LEU A 212 -76.11 -105.49 -49.75
N THR A 213 -76.20 -105.79 -48.47
CA THR A 213 -76.23 -107.15 -47.93
C THR A 213 -77.65 -107.69 -47.88
N GLY A 214 -78.68 -106.86 -47.82
CA GLY A 214 -80.00 -107.28 -48.31
C GLY A 214 -80.00 -107.78 -49.77
N LEU A 215 -79.06 -107.35 -50.62
CA LEU A 215 -78.99 -107.65 -52.06
C LEU A 215 -77.79 -108.55 -52.47
N LEU A 216 -76.78 -108.64 -51.62
CA LEU A 216 -75.57 -109.46 -51.73
C LEU A 216 -75.41 -110.33 -50.47
N ALA A 217 -76.48 -110.55 -49.68
CA ALA A 217 -76.59 -111.58 -48.64
C ALA A 217 -77.63 -112.67 -48.99
N GLY A 218 -77.39 -113.65 -49.87
CA GLY A 218 -76.23 -113.85 -50.74
C GLY A 218 -74.84 -113.75 -50.09
N GLU A 219 -74.71 -113.93 -48.77
CA GLU A 219 -73.60 -113.51 -47.87
C GLU A 219 -73.15 -112.02 -47.68
N ASN A 220 -73.70 -111.38 -46.62
CA ASN A 220 -73.10 -110.62 -45.48
C ASN A 220 -72.12 -109.43 -45.66
N ASP A 221 -71.93 -108.57 -44.64
CA ASP A 221 -72.67 -107.43 -44.05
C ASP A 221 -71.60 -106.50 -43.43
N CYS A 222 -71.57 -105.22 -43.87
CA CYS A 222 -70.60 -104.12 -43.69
C CYS A 222 -69.35 -104.04 -44.59
#